data_AF-A0A9P5TY28-F1
#
_entry.id   AF-A0A9P5TY28-F1
#
_cell.length_a   1.000
_cell.length_b   1.000
_cell.length_c   1.000
_cell.angle_alpha   90.00
_cell.angle_beta   90.00
_cell.angle_gamma   90.00
#
_symmetry.space_group_name_H-M   'P 1'
#
loop_
_entity.id
_entity.type
_entity.pdbx_description
1 polymer ?
#
loop_
_entity_poly.entity_id
_entity_poly.type
_entity_poly.pdbx_seq_one_letter_code
_entity_poly.pdbx_strand_id
1 'polypeptide(L)'
;MVGDRSLSVNIPLVKGCSRGLNNGQPDQLFSKMVAECAVSQAPISRNSKSVFVARVNDAGIAFISVDYRLIPSGSVTAHQIVEDVQDAFAFVRGTSFSSALDSLASGGKLPFTKFRIDPRSVAAAGSSAGGMCVYFSAMHVQPKPVALLSMFAMAGYFLTPHYFEPKDKPFLTGRPLLDPSHSKDYIYPFSPSVASEIVSDSPVAFNATTGPGLPPLPANPRMPLGLLYLQLGTILDYYTGEHEPSLSKSLREANAADYPTTQARKQRLRELIPQKHHAIFPVLGVDSSWPPTLLIHGSADTLTPISESQEMHKALQNAGVLSRFKILKGTESLFDLVPEAERIHEELFSDAAEFLKTRLARSLALSSTLEK
;
A
#
# COMPACT_ATOMS: atom_id res chain seq x y z
N MET A 1 -8.27 -4.68 11.51
CA MET A 1 -6.94 -4.28 10.99
C MET A 1 -5.89 -4.53 12.08
N VAL A 2 -5.59 -5.81 12.31
CA VAL A 2 -4.23 -6.20 12.69
C VAL A 2 -3.68 -6.77 11.40
N GLY A 3 -2.57 -6.22 10.93
CA GLY A 3 -2.01 -6.52 9.62
C GLY A 3 -0.80 -5.62 9.47
N ASP A 4 0.36 -6.25 9.46
CA ASP A 4 1.63 -5.59 9.24
C ASP A 4 1.62 -5.04 7.81
N ARG A 5 1.45 -3.72 7.66
CA ARG A 5 1.17 -3.08 6.37
C ARG A 5 2.48 -2.80 5.65
N SER A 6 3.15 -3.86 5.20
CA SER A 6 4.23 -3.68 4.24
C SER A 6 3.64 -3.13 2.92
N LEU A 7 3.87 -1.84 2.66
CA LEU A 7 4.47 -1.58 1.36
C LEU A 7 5.75 -2.40 1.37
N SER A 8 5.86 -3.36 0.47
CA SER A 8 6.93 -4.33 0.51
C SER A 8 8.15 -3.67 -0.11
N VAL A 9 9.06 -3.25 0.76
CA VAL A 9 9.32 -1.83 0.98
C VAL A 9 9.85 -1.56 2.46
N ASN A 10 11.06 -1.93 2.98
CA ASN A 10 11.47 -1.81 4.42
C ASN A 10 12.95 -1.42 4.82
N ILE A 11 13.16 -0.43 5.74
CA ILE A 11 14.38 -0.06 6.56
C ILE A 11 13.87 0.50 7.91
N PRO A 12 14.42 0.17 9.10
CA PRO A 12 13.89 0.65 10.39
C PRO A 12 14.40 2.06 10.77
N LEU A 13 13.64 2.84 11.54
CA LEU A 13 14.20 3.99 12.27
C LEU A 13 13.77 4.09 13.74
N VAL A 14 14.80 4.12 14.59
CA VAL A 14 14.69 4.35 16.04
C VAL A 14 14.36 5.82 16.33
N LYS A 15 13.23 6.05 17.01
CA LYS A 15 12.85 7.20 17.83
C LYS A 15 13.33 8.59 17.39
N GLY A 16 12.40 9.34 16.79
CA GLY A 16 12.02 10.68 17.24
C GLY A 16 12.95 11.85 16.90
N CYS A 17 12.50 12.70 15.96
CA CYS A 17 12.46 14.16 16.17
C CYS A 17 11.65 14.86 15.06
N SER A 18 10.37 15.13 15.32
CA SER A 18 9.60 16.07 14.53
C SER A 18 9.79 17.49 15.08
N ARG A 19 10.71 18.28 14.49
CA ARG A 19 10.69 19.76 14.41
C ARG A 19 12.00 20.31 13.81
N GLY A 20 11.88 21.25 12.88
CA GLY A 20 12.97 22.13 12.45
C GLY A 20 13.58 21.77 11.09
N LEU A 21 13.03 22.37 10.02
CA LEU A 21 13.83 22.67 8.85
C LEU A 21 14.89 23.70 9.26
N ASN A 22 16.16 23.30 9.28
CA ASN A 22 17.30 24.20 9.29
C ASN A 22 18.44 23.58 8.49
N ASN A 23 19.12 24.41 7.71
CA ASN A 23 20.18 23.98 6.80
C ASN A 23 21.36 23.34 7.55
N GLY A 24 21.63 22.05 7.32
CA GLY A 24 22.85 21.40 7.80
C GLY A 24 22.81 19.87 7.85
N GLN A 25 23.66 19.24 7.04
CA GLN A 25 24.07 17.82 7.07
C GLN A 25 23.04 16.74 6.63
N PRO A 26 22.87 16.56 5.30
CA PRO A 26 22.33 15.32 4.72
C PRO A 26 23.12 14.05 5.15
N ASP A 27 24.43 14.18 5.38
CA ASP A 27 25.38 13.07 5.52
C ASP A 27 25.10 12.14 6.72
N GLN A 28 24.47 12.64 7.80
CA GLN A 28 24.17 11.82 8.98
C GLN A 28 22.94 10.90 8.78
N LEU A 29 21.87 11.43 8.17
CA LEU A 29 20.68 10.63 7.84
C LEU A 29 21.04 9.55 6.80
N PHE A 30 21.82 9.99 5.81
CA PHE A 30 22.37 9.17 4.73
C PHE A 30 23.25 8.04 5.26
N SER A 31 24.24 8.34 6.12
CA SER A 31 25.13 7.32 6.72
C SER A 31 24.39 6.27 7.55
N LYS A 32 23.21 6.60 8.10
CA LYS A 32 22.43 5.70 8.97
C LYS A 32 21.58 4.70 8.18
N MET A 33 20.76 5.16 7.23
CA MET A 33 20.00 4.26 6.30
C MET A 33 20.93 3.25 5.62
N VAL A 34 22.11 3.72 5.25
CA VAL A 34 23.15 3.00 4.54
C VAL A 34 23.78 1.88 5.36
N ALA A 35 24.03 2.12 6.65
CA ALA A 35 24.55 1.09 7.54
C ALA A 35 23.55 -0.07 7.67
N GLU A 36 22.25 0.22 7.58
CA GLU A 36 21.18 -0.78 7.72
C GLU A 36 20.88 -1.51 6.39
N CYS A 37 21.03 -0.85 5.22
CA CYS A 37 21.12 -1.53 3.92
C CYS A 37 22.32 -2.49 3.82
N ALA A 38 23.37 -2.29 4.63
CA ALA A 38 24.61 -3.04 4.54
C ALA A 38 24.85 -4.07 5.66
N VAL A 39 24.24 -3.91 6.83
CA VAL A 39 24.49 -4.78 7.99
C VAL A 39 23.25 -5.61 8.32
N SER A 40 23.28 -6.88 7.90
CA SER A 40 22.31 -7.90 8.33
C SER A 40 22.99 -9.26 8.61
N GLN A 41 24.09 -9.26 9.36
CA GLN A 41 24.63 -10.46 10.00
C GLN A 41 24.90 -10.24 11.51
N ALA A 42 23.85 -9.87 12.26
CA ALA A 42 23.79 -9.93 13.73
C ALA A 42 22.32 -10.11 14.17
N PRO A 43 22.03 -10.69 15.35
CA PRO A 43 20.76 -11.36 15.60
C PRO A 43 19.63 -10.42 16.07
N ILE A 44 19.00 -9.73 15.12
CA ILE A 44 17.59 -9.34 15.24
C ILE A 44 16.73 -10.60 14.97
N SER A 45 15.63 -10.79 15.69
CA SER A 45 14.92 -12.08 15.79
C SER A 45 14.59 -12.72 14.44
N ARG A 46 15.01 -13.99 14.26
CA ARG A 46 15.02 -14.74 12.99
C ARG A 46 13.65 -15.02 12.33
N ASN A 47 12.53 -14.54 12.88
CA ASN A 47 11.20 -15.09 12.59
C ASN A 47 10.23 -14.18 11.79
N SER A 48 10.63 -12.99 11.31
CA SER A 48 9.69 -12.10 10.60
C SER A 48 10.24 -11.32 9.40
N LYS A 49 11.40 -11.67 8.83
CA LYS A 49 11.61 -11.35 7.41
C LYS A 49 10.64 -12.24 6.62
N SER A 50 9.65 -11.66 5.94
CA SER A 50 8.77 -12.47 5.08
C SER A 50 9.65 -13.18 4.04
N VAL A 51 9.47 -14.49 3.88
CA VAL A 51 10.40 -15.27 3.04
C VAL A 51 10.28 -14.85 1.57
N PHE A 52 9.18 -14.23 1.15
CA PHE A 52 9.08 -13.47 -0.10
C PHE A 52 10.21 -12.45 -0.29
N VAL A 53 10.60 -11.70 0.75
CA VAL A 53 11.75 -10.78 0.73
C VAL A 53 13.06 -11.54 0.56
N ALA A 54 13.21 -12.70 1.21
CA ALA A 54 14.37 -13.56 0.98
C ALA A 54 14.40 -14.06 -0.48
N ARG A 55 13.28 -14.59 -1.01
CA ARG A 55 13.15 -15.09 -2.40
C ARG A 55 13.52 -14.04 -3.46
N VAL A 56 13.13 -12.76 -3.28
CA VAL A 56 13.52 -11.69 -4.23
C VAL A 56 14.98 -11.25 -4.05
N ASN A 57 15.49 -11.17 -2.82
CA ASN A 57 16.89 -10.84 -2.55
C ASN A 57 17.84 -11.93 -3.09
N ASP A 58 17.50 -13.20 -2.92
CA ASP A 58 18.24 -14.36 -3.44
C ASP A 58 18.23 -14.39 -4.99
N ALA A 59 17.22 -13.78 -5.62
CA ALA A 59 17.17 -13.54 -7.07
C ALA A 59 17.98 -12.31 -7.52
N GLY A 60 18.70 -11.63 -6.62
CA GLY A 60 19.50 -10.43 -6.92
C GLY A 60 18.69 -9.14 -7.08
N ILE A 61 17.43 -9.11 -6.60
CA ILE A 61 16.56 -7.94 -6.67
C ILE A 61 16.69 -7.15 -5.37
N ALA A 62 17.00 -5.86 -5.46
CA ALA A 62 17.04 -4.98 -4.29
C ALA A 62 15.63 -4.59 -3.82
N PHE A 63 15.45 -4.55 -2.50
CA PHE A 63 14.21 -4.22 -1.79
C PHE A 63 14.47 -3.00 -0.88
N ILE A 64 13.88 -1.84 -1.20
CA ILE A 64 14.08 -0.50 -0.58
C ILE A 64 13.03 -0.28 0.56
N SER A 65 12.78 0.91 1.14
CA SER A 65 11.55 1.28 1.93
C SER A 65 10.82 2.54 1.46
N VAL A 66 9.51 2.65 1.74
CA VAL A 66 8.77 3.92 1.74
C VAL A 66 7.74 3.93 2.88
N ASP A 67 8.04 4.71 3.90
CA ASP A 67 7.13 5.03 4.98
C ASP A 67 6.28 6.23 4.54
N TYR A 68 5.21 5.96 3.79
CA TYR A 68 4.28 6.98 3.28
C TYR A 68 3.31 7.47 4.38
N ARG A 69 2.77 8.68 4.24
CA ARG A 69 1.85 9.31 5.19
C ARG A 69 0.56 8.50 5.32
N LEU A 70 0.07 8.32 6.55
CA LEU A 70 -1.05 7.42 6.85
C LEU A 70 -2.40 8.15 6.92
N ILE A 71 -3.46 7.48 6.46
CA ILE A 71 -4.85 7.91 6.66
C ILE A 71 -5.49 7.07 7.78
N PRO A 72 -6.17 7.69 8.76
CA PRO A 72 -6.24 9.13 9.03
C PRO A 72 -4.99 9.61 9.78
N SER A 73 -4.51 10.82 9.47
CA SER A 73 -3.55 11.60 10.25
C SER A 73 -3.71 13.05 9.83
N GLY A 74 -4.30 13.89 10.69
CA GLY A 74 -4.56 15.29 10.38
C GLY A 74 -5.35 15.46 9.08
N SER A 75 -4.83 16.31 8.18
CA SER A 75 -5.37 16.55 6.84
C SER A 75 -4.85 15.62 5.74
N VAL A 76 -4.13 14.53 6.07
CA VAL A 76 -3.61 13.58 5.08
C VAL A 76 -4.76 12.88 4.36
N THR A 77 -4.80 13.04 3.03
CA THR A 77 -5.68 12.33 2.10
C THR A 77 -4.86 11.45 1.16
N ALA A 78 -5.51 10.71 0.26
CA ALA A 78 -4.82 9.89 -0.71
C ALA A 78 -3.94 10.69 -1.70
N HIS A 79 -4.19 11.99 -1.88
CA HIS A 79 -3.34 12.86 -2.70
C HIS A 79 -1.93 12.99 -2.10
N GLN A 80 -1.83 13.07 -0.77
CA GLN A 80 -0.55 13.09 -0.06
C GLN A 80 0.19 11.75 -0.18
N ILE A 81 -0.55 10.64 -0.27
CA ILE A 81 0.06 9.32 -0.56
C ILE A 81 0.55 9.25 -2.01
N VAL A 82 -0.13 9.89 -2.96
CA VAL A 82 0.38 10.03 -4.34
C VAL A 82 1.69 10.83 -4.37
N GLU A 83 1.76 11.97 -3.66
CA GLU A 83 3.00 12.75 -3.49
C GLU A 83 4.14 11.85 -2.96
N ASP A 84 3.91 11.09 -1.88
CA ASP A 84 4.92 10.22 -1.26
C ASP A 84 5.40 9.10 -2.20
N VAL A 85 4.49 8.54 -3.01
CA VAL A 85 4.84 7.54 -4.04
C VAL A 85 5.68 8.17 -5.15
N GLN A 86 5.38 9.40 -5.57
CA GLN A 86 6.19 10.12 -6.56
C GLN A 86 7.58 10.44 -6.03
N ASP A 87 7.69 10.96 -4.81
CA ASP A 87 8.95 11.29 -4.15
C ASP A 87 9.83 10.06 -3.94
N ALA A 88 9.26 8.92 -3.55
CA ALA A 88 10.00 7.66 -3.43
C ALA A 88 10.61 7.20 -4.75
N PHE A 89 9.85 7.23 -5.85
CA PHE A 89 10.38 6.87 -7.16
C PHE A 89 11.40 7.91 -7.67
N ALA A 90 11.21 9.20 -7.38
CA ALA A 90 12.18 10.24 -7.70
C ALA A 90 13.49 10.04 -6.92
N PHE A 91 13.42 9.68 -5.64
CA PHE A 91 14.58 9.38 -4.79
C PHE A 91 15.39 8.19 -5.32
N VAL A 92 14.73 7.03 -5.54
CA VAL A 92 15.39 5.80 -6.04
C VAL A 92 16.01 6.00 -7.43
N ARG A 93 15.49 6.94 -8.21
CA ARG A 93 16.00 7.29 -9.55
C ARG A 93 16.98 8.45 -9.55
N GLY A 94 17.11 9.15 -8.43
CA GLY A 94 17.93 10.35 -8.30
C GLY A 94 19.42 10.01 -8.30
N THR A 95 20.23 10.91 -8.89
CA THR A 95 21.68 10.81 -8.85
C THR A 95 22.22 10.76 -7.42
N SER A 96 21.58 11.45 -6.48
CA SER A 96 21.92 11.40 -5.04
C SER A 96 21.89 10.00 -4.44
N PHE A 97 20.94 9.14 -4.86
CA PHE A 97 20.86 7.76 -4.38
C PHE A 97 21.95 6.89 -5.03
N SER A 98 22.18 7.02 -6.33
CA SER A 98 23.29 6.33 -7.01
C SER A 98 24.66 6.70 -6.42
N SER A 99 24.92 8.00 -6.22
CA SER A 99 26.13 8.51 -5.57
C SER A 99 26.29 8.03 -4.13
N ALA A 100 25.18 7.72 -3.43
CA ALA A 100 25.23 7.05 -2.14
C ALA A 100 25.90 5.69 -2.28
N LEU A 101 25.34 4.84 -3.14
CA LEU A 101 25.81 3.48 -3.36
C LEU A 101 27.28 3.47 -3.82
N ASP A 102 27.67 4.35 -4.74
CA ASP A 102 29.06 4.47 -5.20
C ASP A 102 30.03 4.89 -4.08
N SER A 103 29.63 5.83 -3.21
CA SER A 103 30.44 6.27 -2.06
C SER A 103 30.70 5.13 -1.07
N LEU A 104 29.78 4.16 -1.01
CA LEU A 104 29.80 3.06 -0.04
C LEU A 104 30.48 1.82 -0.57
N ALA A 105 30.33 1.55 -1.87
CA ALA A 105 31.18 0.61 -2.59
C ALA A 105 32.64 1.04 -2.44
N SER A 106 32.94 2.33 -2.67
CA SER A 106 34.28 2.91 -2.53
C SER A 106 34.80 2.85 -1.08
N GLY A 107 33.92 3.02 -0.09
CA GLY A 107 34.26 2.90 1.33
C GLY A 107 34.33 1.47 1.87
N GLY A 108 34.13 0.43 1.05
CA GLY A 108 34.06 -0.97 1.50
C GLY A 108 32.89 -1.25 2.45
N LYS A 109 31.87 -0.40 2.47
CA LYS A 109 30.73 -0.44 3.40
C LYS A 109 29.54 -1.23 2.88
N LEU A 110 29.56 -1.69 1.62
CA LEU A 110 28.48 -2.52 1.07
C LEU A 110 28.76 -4.02 1.28
N PRO A 111 27.72 -4.85 1.47
CA PRO A 111 27.86 -6.28 1.72
C PRO A 111 28.29 -7.07 0.46
N PHE A 112 28.33 -6.41 -0.70
CA PHE A 112 28.75 -6.97 -1.97
C PHE A 112 29.78 -6.06 -2.65
N THR A 113 30.81 -6.67 -3.24
CA THR A 113 31.91 -5.95 -3.92
C THR A 113 31.49 -5.18 -5.18
N LYS A 114 30.30 -5.47 -5.73
CA LYS A 114 29.67 -4.76 -6.85
C LYS A 114 28.15 -4.72 -6.67
N PHE A 115 27.66 -3.79 -5.85
CA PHE A 115 26.23 -3.52 -5.74
C PHE A 115 25.87 -2.30 -6.61
N ARG A 116 24.94 -2.48 -7.56
CA ARG A 116 24.39 -1.43 -8.41
C ARG A 116 22.91 -1.69 -8.65
N ILE A 117 22.13 -0.62 -8.78
CA ILE A 117 20.71 -0.67 -9.12
C ILE A 117 20.53 0.08 -10.45
N ASP A 118 19.76 -0.48 -11.39
CA ASP A 118 19.32 0.27 -12.58
C ASP A 118 18.03 1.05 -12.22
N PRO A 119 18.06 2.39 -12.14
CA PRO A 119 16.89 3.18 -11.77
C PRO A 119 15.72 3.09 -12.77
N ARG A 120 15.97 2.56 -13.98
CA ARG A 120 14.91 2.28 -14.97
C ARG A 120 14.21 0.95 -14.70
N SER A 121 14.92 -0.05 -14.17
CA SER A 121 14.39 -1.39 -13.89
C SER A 121 13.83 -1.48 -12.46
N VAL A 122 12.71 -0.78 -12.22
CA VAL A 122 12.00 -0.77 -10.94
C VAL A 122 10.60 -1.37 -11.10
N ALA A 123 10.22 -2.27 -10.21
CA ALA A 123 8.86 -2.83 -10.09
C ALA A 123 8.24 -2.41 -8.76
N ALA A 124 6.90 -2.33 -8.69
CA ALA A 124 6.19 -2.00 -7.46
C ALA A 124 5.45 -3.22 -6.91
N ALA A 125 5.53 -3.45 -5.59
CA ALA A 125 4.87 -4.55 -4.91
C ALA A 125 4.23 -4.07 -3.60
N GLY A 126 3.03 -4.58 -3.26
CA GLY A 126 2.34 -4.16 -2.06
C GLY A 126 1.06 -4.95 -1.79
N SER A 127 0.74 -5.08 -0.51
CA SER A 127 -0.44 -5.80 -0.02
C SER A 127 -1.46 -4.85 0.64
N SER A 128 -2.76 -5.16 0.53
CA SER A 128 -3.85 -4.33 1.07
C SER A 128 -3.71 -2.84 0.70
N ALA A 129 -3.55 -1.95 1.67
CA ALA A 129 -3.33 -0.51 1.46
C ALA A 129 -1.99 -0.19 0.75
N GLY A 130 -0.96 -1.05 0.85
CA GLY A 130 0.25 -0.92 0.03
C GLY A 130 -0.01 -1.21 -1.46
N GLY A 131 -1.01 -2.05 -1.77
CA GLY A 131 -1.45 -2.32 -3.14
C GLY A 131 -2.11 -1.11 -3.83
N MET A 132 -2.68 -0.17 -3.07
CA MET A 132 -3.11 1.12 -3.58
C MET A 132 -1.92 1.97 -4.05
N CYS A 133 -0.83 2.00 -3.28
CA CYS A 133 0.41 2.71 -3.65
C CYS A 133 1.03 2.11 -4.93
N VAL A 134 0.93 0.79 -5.12
CA VAL A 134 1.30 0.11 -6.38
C VAL A 134 0.49 0.67 -7.55
N TYR A 135 -0.82 0.85 -7.41
CA TYR A 135 -1.64 1.46 -8.45
C TYR A 135 -1.30 2.94 -8.68
N PHE A 136 -1.04 3.72 -7.64
CA PHE A 136 -0.57 5.11 -7.77
C PHE A 136 0.75 5.22 -8.53
N SER A 137 1.68 4.28 -8.34
CA SER A 137 2.93 4.25 -9.13
C SER A 137 2.69 4.01 -10.62
N ALA A 138 1.61 3.32 -11.00
CA ALA A 138 1.24 3.11 -12.40
C ALA A 138 0.54 4.33 -13.05
N MET A 139 -0.12 5.16 -12.25
CA MET A 139 -0.79 6.39 -12.68
C MET A 139 0.17 7.58 -12.77
N HIS A 140 0.99 7.78 -11.74
CA HIS A 140 1.60 9.08 -11.43
C HIS A 140 3.12 9.17 -11.59
N VAL A 141 3.79 8.04 -11.79
CA VAL A 141 5.25 7.97 -11.90
C VAL A 141 5.68 7.78 -13.35
N GLN A 142 6.68 8.56 -13.78
CA GLN A 142 7.33 8.40 -15.07
C GLN A 142 8.86 8.29 -14.91
N PRO A 143 9.56 7.39 -15.65
CA PRO A 143 9.00 6.27 -16.41
C PRO A 143 8.14 5.34 -15.53
N LYS A 144 7.08 4.73 -16.07
CA LYS A 144 6.25 3.81 -15.28
C LYS A 144 7.08 2.60 -14.77
N PRO A 145 6.70 1.96 -13.65
CA PRO A 145 7.33 0.71 -13.21
C PRO A 145 7.28 -0.37 -14.30
N VAL A 146 8.21 -1.33 -14.28
CA VAL A 146 8.28 -2.38 -15.32
C VAL A 146 7.31 -3.54 -15.09
N ALA A 147 6.80 -3.66 -13.87
CA ALA A 147 5.76 -4.59 -13.43
C ALA A 147 5.14 -4.15 -12.11
N LEU A 148 3.92 -4.62 -11.84
CA LEU A 148 3.21 -4.44 -10.57
C LEU A 148 2.84 -5.80 -9.95
N LEU A 149 3.05 -5.97 -8.64
CA LEU A 149 2.51 -7.06 -7.84
C LEU A 149 1.51 -6.50 -6.83
N SER A 150 0.25 -6.94 -6.94
CA SER A 150 -0.90 -6.44 -6.17
C SER A 150 -1.51 -7.58 -5.37
N MET A 151 -1.37 -7.55 -4.04
CA MET A 151 -1.87 -8.60 -3.13
C MET A 151 -3.05 -8.08 -2.32
N PHE A 152 -4.24 -8.66 -2.52
CA PHE A 152 -5.51 -8.29 -1.88
C PHE A 152 -5.70 -6.77 -1.75
N ALA A 153 -5.38 -6.07 -2.86
CA ALA A 153 -5.13 -4.64 -2.84
C ALA A 153 -6.41 -3.81 -2.69
N MET A 154 -6.29 -2.80 -1.84
CA MET A 154 -7.30 -1.75 -1.65
C MET A 154 -7.26 -0.75 -2.82
N ALA A 155 -8.35 -0.02 -3.04
CA ALA A 155 -8.48 1.00 -4.10
C ALA A 155 -8.35 0.47 -5.54
N GLY A 156 -8.62 -0.83 -5.75
CA GLY A 156 -8.76 -1.39 -7.10
C GLY A 156 -10.06 -0.96 -7.77
N TYR A 157 -11.11 -0.70 -7.00
CA TYR A 157 -12.40 -0.22 -7.51
C TYR A 157 -13.08 0.82 -6.61
N PHE A 158 -13.12 0.62 -5.30
CA PHE A 158 -13.68 1.53 -4.28
C PHE A 158 -15.16 1.92 -4.42
N LEU A 159 -15.83 1.54 -5.50
CA LEU A 159 -17.24 1.82 -5.76
C LEU A 159 -18.16 0.63 -5.43
N THR A 160 -17.73 -0.26 -4.53
CA THR A 160 -18.62 -1.26 -3.93
C THR A 160 -19.30 -0.73 -2.65
N PRO A 161 -20.56 -1.12 -2.38
CA PRO A 161 -21.29 -0.78 -1.15
C PRO A 161 -20.51 -0.94 0.15
N HIS A 162 -19.59 -1.91 0.21
CA HIS A 162 -18.68 -2.15 1.33
C HIS A 162 -18.04 -0.87 1.90
N TYR A 163 -17.63 0.08 1.06
CA TYR A 163 -16.91 1.28 1.49
C TYR A 163 -17.81 2.43 1.95
N PHE A 164 -19.03 2.55 1.41
CA PHE A 164 -19.90 3.71 1.63
C PHE A 164 -21.22 3.40 2.36
N GLU A 165 -21.66 2.14 2.47
CA GLU A 165 -22.83 1.78 3.27
C GLU A 165 -22.46 1.52 4.75
N PRO A 166 -23.22 2.02 5.74
CA PRO A 166 -22.98 1.72 7.15
C PRO A 166 -23.19 0.24 7.46
N LYS A 167 -22.55 -0.24 8.52
CA LYS A 167 -22.73 -1.60 9.06
C LYS A 167 -23.54 -1.51 10.35
N ASP A 168 -24.72 -2.11 10.34
CA ASP A 168 -25.69 -2.16 11.46
C ASP A 168 -25.51 -3.41 12.35
N LYS A 169 -24.67 -4.35 11.92
CA LYS A 169 -24.43 -5.67 12.51
C LYS A 169 -22.95 -6.04 12.49
N PRO A 170 -22.51 -7.01 13.31
CA PRO A 170 -21.14 -7.53 13.25
C PRO A 170 -20.71 -7.91 11.84
N PHE A 171 -19.50 -7.48 11.46
CA PHE A 171 -18.93 -7.60 10.12
C PHE A 171 -17.48 -8.12 10.23
N LEU A 172 -16.75 -8.33 9.12
CA LEU A 172 -15.36 -8.87 9.15
C LEU A 172 -15.22 -10.12 10.05
N THR A 173 -15.79 -11.24 9.62
CA THR A 173 -15.83 -12.51 10.39
C THR A 173 -16.45 -12.39 11.79
N GLY A 174 -17.50 -11.56 11.94
CA GLY A 174 -18.28 -11.44 13.18
C GLY A 174 -17.68 -10.49 14.22
N ARG A 175 -16.74 -9.62 13.84
CA ARG A 175 -16.23 -8.54 14.70
C ARG A 175 -17.38 -7.62 15.16
N PRO A 176 -17.49 -7.35 16.48
CA PRO A 176 -18.47 -6.39 17.01
C PRO A 176 -18.31 -4.99 16.43
N LEU A 177 -19.41 -4.23 16.43
CA LEU A 177 -19.38 -2.82 16.09
C LEU A 177 -18.54 -2.04 17.11
N LEU A 178 -17.79 -1.06 16.61
CA LEU A 178 -17.05 -0.08 17.39
C LEU A 178 -17.99 1.03 17.84
N ASP A 179 -17.88 1.48 19.09
CA ASP A 179 -18.53 2.71 19.55
C ASP A 179 -17.77 3.94 19.00
N PRO A 180 -18.39 4.79 18.16
CA PRO A 180 -17.76 6.02 17.67
C PRO A 180 -17.41 7.01 18.79
N SER A 181 -18.03 6.89 19.96
CA SER A 181 -17.79 7.79 21.10
C SER A 181 -16.35 7.75 21.62
N HIS A 182 -15.65 6.63 21.41
CA HIS A 182 -14.23 6.44 21.75
C HIS A 182 -13.24 7.08 20.75
N SER A 183 -13.73 7.68 19.66
CA SER A 183 -12.89 8.22 18.59
C SER A 183 -13.34 9.60 18.11
N LYS A 184 -14.09 10.34 18.93
CA LYS A 184 -14.67 11.66 18.60
C LYS A 184 -13.67 12.64 18.00
N ASP A 185 -12.46 12.74 18.55
CA ASP A 185 -11.43 13.65 18.06
C ASP A 185 -11.06 13.38 16.58
N TYR A 186 -11.16 12.12 16.15
CA TYR A 186 -10.82 11.63 14.82
C TYR A 186 -12.04 11.45 13.89
N ILE A 187 -13.23 11.89 14.31
CA ILE A 187 -14.42 11.94 13.45
C ILE A 187 -14.59 13.38 12.95
N TYR A 188 -14.98 13.57 11.69
CA TYR A 188 -15.15 14.92 11.16
C TYR A 188 -16.36 15.62 11.83
N PRO A 189 -16.26 16.90 12.22
CA PRO A 189 -15.08 17.78 12.14
C PRO A 189 -14.03 17.43 13.20
N PHE A 190 -12.78 17.28 12.77
CA PHE A 190 -11.67 16.87 13.63
C PHE A 190 -11.43 17.82 14.80
N SER A 191 -11.00 17.27 15.93
CA SER A 191 -10.44 18.03 17.05
C SER A 191 -9.14 18.73 16.63
N PRO A 192 -8.91 20.00 17.03
CA PRO A 192 -7.68 20.72 16.69
C PRO A 192 -6.39 20.00 17.11
N SER A 193 -6.46 19.16 18.14
CA SER A 193 -5.35 18.36 18.66
C SER A 193 -4.84 17.30 17.67
N VAL A 194 -5.71 16.72 16.85
CA VAL A 194 -5.36 15.67 15.88
C VAL A 194 -5.30 16.18 14.44
N ALA A 195 -5.95 17.31 14.15
CA ALA A 195 -5.99 17.92 12.82
C ALA A 195 -4.61 18.28 12.23
N SER A 196 -3.58 18.41 13.09
CA SER A 196 -2.19 18.69 12.70
C SER A 196 -1.23 17.51 12.83
N GLU A 197 -1.69 16.33 13.29
CA GLU A 197 -0.86 15.13 13.42
C GLU A 197 -0.59 14.54 12.01
N ILE A 198 0.65 14.59 11.53
CA ILE A 198 1.08 13.88 10.31
C ILE A 198 2.06 12.79 10.73
N VAL A 199 1.78 11.54 10.35
CA VAL A 199 2.67 10.40 10.59
C VAL A 199 2.76 9.49 9.38
N SER A 200 3.86 8.74 9.30
CA SER A 200 4.07 7.62 8.38
C SER A 200 4.14 6.25 9.09
N ASP A 201 4.15 6.23 10.43
CA ASP A 201 4.28 5.02 11.25
C ASP A 201 3.25 4.97 12.39
N SER A 202 3.05 3.77 12.92
CA SER A 202 2.33 3.47 14.15
C SER A 202 3.00 2.26 14.82
N PRO A 203 3.79 2.45 15.89
CA PRO A 203 4.40 1.36 16.63
C PRO A 203 3.37 0.29 17.04
N VAL A 204 3.70 -0.98 16.81
CA VAL A 204 2.86 -2.12 17.22
C VAL A 204 2.92 -2.26 18.73
N ALA A 205 2.04 -1.52 19.40
CA ALA A 205 1.87 -1.50 20.84
C ALA A 205 0.41 -1.78 21.19
N PHE A 206 0.20 -2.54 22.26
CA PHE A 206 -1.10 -2.86 22.80
C PHE A 206 -1.17 -2.46 24.28
N ASN A 207 -2.31 -1.92 24.68
CA ASN A 207 -2.62 -1.66 26.08
C ASN A 207 -2.87 -2.99 26.81
N ALA A 208 -2.63 -2.99 28.12
CA ALA A 208 -2.98 -4.12 28.97
C ALA A 208 -4.48 -4.46 28.85
N THR A 209 -4.82 -5.75 28.86
CA THR A 209 -6.19 -6.23 28.75
C THR A 209 -7.05 -5.70 29.90
N THR A 210 -8.16 -5.03 29.58
CA THR A 210 -9.08 -4.42 30.56
C THR A 210 -10.03 -5.42 31.25
N GLY A 211 -9.91 -6.71 30.94
CA GLY A 211 -10.65 -7.78 31.62
C GLY A 211 -10.28 -9.18 31.09
N PRO A 212 -10.69 -10.26 31.79
CA PRO A 212 -10.42 -11.63 31.36
C PRO A 212 -11.06 -11.94 30.00
N GLY A 213 -10.29 -12.56 29.09
CA GLY A 213 -10.80 -13.03 27.79
C GLY A 213 -11.01 -11.95 26.72
N LEU A 214 -10.81 -10.66 27.03
CA LEU A 214 -10.85 -9.60 26.02
C LEU A 214 -9.52 -9.52 25.26
N PRO A 215 -9.53 -9.37 23.92
CA PRO A 215 -8.30 -9.14 23.16
C PRO A 215 -7.67 -7.81 23.58
N PRO A 216 -6.33 -7.72 23.65
CA PRO A 216 -5.65 -6.49 24.05
C PRO A 216 -5.94 -5.38 23.03
N LEU A 217 -6.30 -4.19 23.53
CA LEU A 217 -6.63 -3.06 22.67
C LEU A 217 -5.34 -2.42 22.11
N PRO A 218 -5.33 -1.99 20.84
CA PRO A 218 -4.21 -1.20 20.32
C PRO A 218 -3.93 0.04 21.17
N ALA A 219 -2.65 0.31 21.45
CA ALA A 219 -2.24 1.48 22.22
C ALA A 219 -2.34 2.79 21.41
N ASN A 220 -2.19 2.70 20.08
CA ASN A 220 -2.43 3.84 19.20
C ASN A 220 -3.94 3.98 18.92
N PRO A 221 -4.59 5.10 19.32
CA PRO A 221 -6.01 5.34 19.10
C PRO A 221 -6.38 5.42 17.61
N ARG A 222 -5.41 5.57 16.70
CA ARG A 222 -5.65 5.59 15.25
C ARG A 222 -5.88 4.21 14.62
N MET A 223 -5.41 3.12 15.23
CA MET A 223 -5.54 1.77 14.68
C MET A 223 -6.99 1.27 14.44
N PRO A 224 -8.01 1.56 15.28
CA PRO A 224 -9.40 1.21 14.97
C PRO A 224 -10.04 2.08 13.87
N LEU A 225 -9.49 3.25 13.53
CA LEU A 225 -10.23 4.27 12.77
C LEU A 225 -10.63 3.85 11.36
N GLY A 226 -9.75 3.18 10.60
CA GLY A 226 -10.14 2.68 9.27
C GLY A 226 -11.24 1.62 9.31
N LEU A 227 -11.38 0.87 10.43
CA LEU A 227 -12.55 0.00 10.63
C LEU A 227 -13.79 0.81 11.01
N LEU A 228 -13.64 1.85 11.82
CA LEU A 228 -14.73 2.74 12.20
C LEU A 228 -15.29 3.49 10.99
N TYR A 229 -14.46 4.01 10.09
CA TYR A 229 -14.92 4.68 8.88
C TYR A 229 -15.56 3.69 7.88
N LEU A 230 -15.07 2.46 7.82
CA LEU A 230 -15.69 1.38 7.04
C LEU A 230 -17.05 0.94 7.63
N GLN A 231 -17.19 0.99 8.96
CA GLN A 231 -18.42 0.74 9.70
C GLN A 231 -19.44 1.86 9.51
N LEU A 232 -19.00 3.13 9.52
CA LEU A 232 -19.85 4.30 9.31
C LEU A 232 -20.18 4.53 7.82
N GLY A 233 -19.52 3.81 6.91
CA GLY A 233 -19.65 4.01 5.48
C GLY A 233 -19.18 5.40 5.05
N THR A 234 -18.05 5.87 5.61
CA THR A 234 -17.48 7.20 5.37
C THR A 234 -16.01 7.16 4.96
N ILE A 235 -15.42 5.97 4.76
CA ILE A 235 -13.99 5.82 4.47
C ILE A 235 -13.54 6.59 3.22
N LEU A 236 -14.43 6.77 2.22
CA LEU A 236 -14.12 7.56 1.02
C LEU A 236 -14.07 9.07 1.28
N ASP A 237 -14.72 9.56 2.34
CA ASP A 237 -14.69 10.97 2.75
C ASP A 237 -13.31 11.28 3.35
N TYR A 238 -12.80 10.41 4.22
CA TYR A 238 -11.42 10.50 4.74
C TYR A 238 -10.35 10.24 3.68
N TYR A 239 -10.66 9.40 2.69
CA TYR A 239 -9.77 9.10 1.57
C TYR A 239 -9.54 10.32 0.66
N THR A 240 -10.61 11.08 0.39
CA THR A 240 -10.62 12.23 -0.53
C THR A 240 -10.39 13.57 0.17
N GLY A 241 -10.77 13.67 1.45
CA GLY A 241 -10.95 14.92 2.19
C GLY A 241 -12.34 15.54 2.05
N GLU A 242 -13.25 14.94 1.27
CA GLU A 242 -14.62 15.45 1.06
C GLU A 242 -15.60 14.93 2.10
N HIS A 243 -15.65 15.63 3.23
CA HIS A 243 -16.66 15.42 4.26
C HIS A 243 -17.96 16.19 3.99
N GLU A 244 -17.87 17.41 3.43
CA GLU A 244 -19.02 18.24 3.07
C GLU A 244 -18.81 18.94 1.72
N PRO A 245 -19.62 18.61 0.68
CA PRO A 245 -20.57 17.50 0.64
C PRO A 245 -19.86 16.14 0.71
N SER A 246 -20.42 15.19 1.46
CA SER A 246 -19.88 13.82 1.59
C SER A 246 -19.99 13.03 0.28
N LEU A 247 -18.85 12.55 -0.23
CA LEU A 247 -18.81 11.63 -1.38
C LEU A 247 -19.50 10.30 -1.04
N SER A 248 -19.26 9.75 0.15
CA SER A 248 -19.85 8.49 0.57
C SER A 248 -21.37 8.57 0.68
N LYS A 249 -21.92 9.70 1.14
CA LYS A 249 -23.36 9.97 1.12
C LYS A 249 -23.91 9.98 -0.31
N SER A 250 -23.26 10.71 -1.22
CA SER A 250 -23.66 10.81 -2.63
C SER A 250 -23.65 9.44 -3.32
N LEU A 251 -22.65 8.60 -3.03
CA LEU A 251 -22.55 7.23 -3.54
C LEU A 251 -23.63 6.30 -2.96
N ARG A 252 -24.01 6.45 -1.69
CA ARG A 252 -25.14 5.70 -1.08
C ARG A 252 -26.46 6.00 -1.78
N GLU A 253 -26.80 7.28 -1.89
CA GLU A 253 -28.05 7.75 -2.49
C GLU A 253 -28.16 7.24 -3.94
N ALA A 254 -27.05 7.29 -4.68
CA ALA A 254 -26.98 6.74 -6.03
C ALA A 254 -26.99 5.20 -6.07
N ASN A 255 -26.41 4.48 -5.11
CA ASN A 255 -26.41 3.01 -5.10
C ASN A 255 -27.82 2.44 -4.83
N ALA A 256 -28.60 3.11 -3.99
CA ALA A 256 -29.96 2.75 -3.64
C ALA A 256 -30.99 2.95 -4.79
N ALA A 257 -30.63 3.66 -5.85
CA ALA A 257 -31.50 3.87 -6.99
C ALA A 257 -31.65 2.62 -7.89
N ASP A 258 -32.78 2.57 -8.59
CA ASP A 258 -33.06 1.56 -9.61
C ASP A 258 -32.32 1.88 -10.91
N TYR A 259 -31.60 0.88 -11.44
CA TYR A 259 -30.90 0.97 -12.72
C TYR A 259 -31.28 -0.21 -13.60
N PRO A 260 -31.37 -0.02 -14.94
CA PRO A 260 -31.70 -1.11 -15.86
C PRO A 260 -30.62 -2.20 -15.91
N THR A 261 -29.37 -1.89 -15.54
CA THR A 261 -28.27 -2.87 -15.46
C THR A 261 -27.27 -2.52 -14.37
N THR A 262 -26.50 -3.52 -13.92
CA THR A 262 -25.33 -3.30 -13.06
C THR A 262 -24.30 -2.37 -13.70
N GLN A 263 -24.12 -2.39 -15.02
CA GLN A 263 -23.17 -1.49 -15.69
C GLN A 263 -23.63 -0.03 -15.64
N ALA A 264 -24.92 0.24 -15.81
CA ALA A 264 -25.48 1.58 -15.66
C ALA A 264 -25.28 2.12 -14.23
N ARG A 265 -25.52 1.30 -13.19
CA ARG A 265 -25.19 1.66 -11.80
C ARG A 265 -23.70 1.97 -11.64
N LYS A 266 -22.82 1.08 -12.11
CA LYS A 266 -21.36 1.25 -12.00
C LYS A 266 -20.84 2.49 -12.74
N GLN A 267 -21.43 2.82 -13.88
CA GLN A 267 -21.15 4.07 -14.58
C GLN A 267 -21.59 5.26 -13.73
N ARG A 268 -22.82 5.26 -13.21
CA ARG A 268 -23.33 6.37 -12.42
C ARG A 268 -22.52 6.62 -11.14
N LEU A 269 -22.06 5.57 -10.47
CA LEU A 269 -21.17 5.69 -9.31
C LEU A 269 -19.80 6.30 -9.68
N ARG A 270 -19.26 6.05 -10.89
CA ARG A 270 -18.02 6.69 -11.37
C ARG A 270 -18.22 8.18 -11.68
N GLU A 271 -19.35 8.54 -12.30
CA GLU A 271 -19.70 9.93 -12.63
C GLU A 271 -19.82 10.84 -11.39
N LEU A 272 -20.07 10.26 -10.22
CA LEU A 272 -20.18 10.99 -8.95
C LEU A 272 -18.84 11.28 -8.27
N ILE A 273 -17.73 10.66 -8.72
CA ILE A 273 -16.39 11.01 -8.22
C ILE A 273 -16.01 12.38 -8.82
N PRO A 274 -15.76 13.43 -8.02
CA PRO A 274 -15.37 14.73 -8.57
C PRO A 274 -14.04 14.67 -9.30
N GLN A 275 -13.91 15.45 -10.38
CA GLN A 275 -12.76 15.38 -11.29
C GLN A 275 -11.40 15.54 -10.59
N LYS A 276 -11.31 16.42 -9.57
CA LYS A 276 -10.11 16.61 -8.74
C LYS A 276 -9.62 15.33 -8.03
N HIS A 277 -10.51 14.36 -7.82
CA HIS A 277 -10.21 13.08 -7.19
C HIS A 277 -9.97 11.95 -8.17
N HIS A 278 -10.12 12.14 -9.49
CA HIS A 278 -9.86 11.07 -10.47
C HIS A 278 -8.43 10.52 -10.38
N ALA A 279 -7.46 11.37 -10.01
CA ALA A 279 -6.08 11.00 -9.73
C ALA A 279 -5.94 9.96 -8.60
N ILE A 280 -6.87 9.86 -7.65
CA ILE A 280 -6.84 8.91 -6.53
C ILE A 280 -7.85 7.77 -6.69
N PHE A 281 -8.48 7.57 -7.84
CA PHE A 281 -9.32 6.39 -8.10
C PHE A 281 -8.74 5.54 -9.24
N PRO A 282 -7.86 4.56 -8.92
CA PRO A 282 -7.12 3.77 -9.91
C PRO A 282 -7.90 3.23 -11.11
N VAL A 283 -9.13 2.74 -10.90
CA VAL A 283 -9.97 2.22 -12.00
C VAL A 283 -10.31 3.26 -13.08
N LEU A 284 -10.19 4.56 -12.79
CA LEU A 284 -10.39 5.65 -13.75
C LEU A 284 -9.12 6.00 -14.55
N GLY A 285 -7.94 5.59 -14.07
CA GLY A 285 -6.64 5.86 -14.69
C GLY A 285 -6.03 4.69 -15.46
N VAL A 286 -6.77 3.61 -15.68
CA VAL A 286 -6.28 2.45 -16.43
C VAL A 286 -6.30 2.74 -17.93
N ASP A 287 -5.12 2.67 -18.56
CA ASP A 287 -4.90 2.81 -19.99
C ASP A 287 -3.94 1.71 -20.50
N SER A 288 -3.68 1.69 -21.82
CA SER A 288 -2.79 0.70 -22.45
C SER A 288 -1.30 0.85 -22.10
N SER A 289 -0.92 1.91 -21.38
CA SER A 289 0.46 2.12 -20.87
C SER A 289 0.64 1.56 -19.45
N TRP A 290 -0.43 1.10 -18.80
CA TRP A 290 -0.36 0.54 -17.45
C TRP A 290 0.61 -0.65 -17.40
N PRO A 291 1.50 -0.76 -16.40
CA PRO A 291 2.49 -1.81 -16.39
C PRO A 291 1.88 -3.21 -16.21
N PRO A 292 2.48 -4.25 -16.80
CA PRO A 292 1.99 -5.60 -16.60
C PRO A 292 1.89 -5.98 -15.13
N THR A 293 0.73 -6.52 -14.76
CA THR A 293 0.27 -6.60 -13.36
C THR A 293 -0.10 -8.03 -12.98
N LEU A 294 0.46 -8.53 -11.88
CA LEU A 294 -0.01 -9.76 -11.21
C LEU A 294 -0.88 -9.35 -10.02
N LEU A 295 -2.15 -9.72 -10.06
CA LEU A 295 -3.10 -9.58 -8.96
C LEU A 295 -3.24 -10.93 -8.24
N ILE A 296 -3.26 -10.92 -6.91
CA ILE A 296 -3.43 -12.10 -6.07
C ILE A 296 -4.44 -11.76 -4.97
N HIS A 297 -5.52 -12.52 -4.79
CA HIS A 297 -6.58 -12.15 -3.84
C HIS A 297 -7.26 -13.39 -3.23
N GLY A 298 -7.61 -13.31 -1.94
CA GLY A 298 -8.45 -14.32 -1.27
C GLY A 298 -9.90 -14.25 -1.75
N SER A 299 -10.53 -15.38 -2.06
CA SER A 299 -11.93 -15.40 -2.52
C SER A 299 -12.95 -15.19 -1.41
N ALA A 300 -12.52 -15.18 -0.15
CA ALA A 300 -13.34 -14.96 1.02
C ALA A 300 -12.88 -13.71 1.80
N ASP A 301 -12.07 -12.83 1.20
CA ASP A 301 -11.60 -11.59 1.83
C ASP A 301 -12.78 -10.67 2.20
N THR A 302 -13.02 -10.55 3.50
CA THR A 302 -14.09 -9.70 4.05
C THR A 302 -13.62 -8.26 4.30
N LEU A 303 -12.32 -8.01 4.42
CA LEU A 303 -11.76 -6.67 4.67
C LEU A 303 -11.62 -5.87 3.38
N THR A 304 -11.09 -6.50 2.33
CA THR A 304 -10.96 -5.95 0.99
C THR A 304 -11.72 -6.88 0.05
N PRO A 305 -12.95 -6.56 -0.38
CA PRO A 305 -13.72 -7.49 -1.19
C PRO A 305 -13.01 -7.80 -2.51
N ILE A 306 -12.98 -9.09 -2.91
CA ILE A 306 -12.31 -9.57 -4.14
C ILE A 306 -12.71 -8.82 -5.42
N SER A 307 -13.88 -8.16 -5.42
CA SER A 307 -14.32 -7.23 -6.45
C SER A 307 -13.31 -6.13 -6.77
N GLU A 308 -12.51 -5.68 -5.81
CA GLU A 308 -11.42 -4.69 -6.03
C GLU A 308 -10.44 -5.19 -7.10
N SER A 309 -9.97 -6.44 -6.99
CA SER A 309 -9.07 -7.03 -7.99
C SER A 309 -9.81 -7.52 -9.24
N GLN A 310 -11.08 -7.94 -9.15
CA GLN A 310 -11.86 -8.34 -10.32
C GLN A 310 -12.11 -7.17 -11.27
N GLU A 311 -12.55 -6.01 -10.75
CA GLU A 311 -12.82 -4.83 -11.58
C GLU A 311 -11.52 -4.21 -12.11
N MET A 312 -10.46 -4.16 -11.30
CA MET A 312 -9.12 -3.75 -11.76
C MET A 312 -8.60 -4.68 -12.87
N HIS A 313 -8.66 -6.01 -12.69
CA HIS A 313 -8.24 -6.95 -13.72
C HIS A 313 -9.05 -6.81 -15.01
N LYS A 314 -10.37 -6.61 -14.90
CA LYS A 314 -11.23 -6.34 -16.06
C LYS A 314 -10.87 -5.04 -16.77
N ALA A 315 -10.57 -3.96 -16.04
CA ALA A 315 -10.11 -2.70 -16.63
C ALA A 315 -8.79 -2.89 -17.38
N LEU A 316 -7.84 -3.62 -16.79
CA LEU A 316 -6.54 -3.95 -17.41
C LEU A 316 -6.71 -4.78 -18.69
N GLN A 317 -7.55 -5.81 -18.67
CA GLN A 317 -7.86 -6.62 -19.86
C GLN A 317 -8.50 -5.77 -20.97
N ASN A 318 -9.47 -4.91 -20.64
CA ASN A 318 -10.11 -4.01 -21.60
C ASN A 318 -9.12 -3.01 -22.23
N ALA A 319 -8.09 -2.59 -21.48
CA ALA A 319 -7.02 -1.72 -21.96
C ALA A 319 -5.90 -2.47 -22.73
N GLY A 320 -6.00 -3.78 -22.93
CA GLY A 320 -4.98 -4.60 -23.59
C GLY A 320 -3.73 -4.86 -22.74
N VAL A 321 -3.78 -4.60 -21.43
CA VAL A 321 -2.64 -4.71 -20.52
C VAL A 321 -2.44 -6.18 -20.10
N LEU A 322 -1.20 -6.66 -20.25
CA LEU A 322 -0.79 -7.98 -19.78
C LEU A 322 -1.03 -8.08 -18.26
N SER A 323 -2.10 -8.79 -17.87
CA SER A 323 -2.47 -8.96 -16.47
C SER A 323 -2.81 -10.41 -16.16
N ARG A 324 -2.42 -10.86 -14.96
CA ARG A 324 -2.71 -12.18 -14.41
C ARG A 324 -3.48 -11.99 -13.11
N PHE A 325 -4.52 -12.78 -12.88
CA PHE A 325 -5.26 -12.75 -11.62
C PHE A 325 -5.31 -14.14 -10.99
N LYS A 326 -4.73 -14.28 -9.80
CA LYS A 326 -4.74 -15.50 -8.99
C LYS A 326 -5.73 -15.34 -7.84
N ILE A 327 -6.60 -16.33 -7.67
CA ILE A 327 -7.63 -16.37 -6.64
C ILE A 327 -7.33 -17.51 -5.67
N LEU A 328 -7.17 -17.21 -4.39
CA LEU A 328 -7.01 -18.21 -3.34
C LEU A 328 -8.39 -18.58 -2.80
N LYS A 329 -8.88 -19.76 -3.18
CA LYS A 329 -10.26 -20.18 -2.88
C LYS A 329 -10.48 -20.40 -1.39
N GLY A 330 -11.47 -19.73 -0.82
CA GLY A 330 -11.84 -19.84 0.59
C GLY A 330 -10.91 -19.11 1.56
N THR A 331 -9.97 -18.30 1.05
CA THR A 331 -8.98 -17.59 1.85
C THR A 331 -9.40 -16.13 2.06
N GLU A 332 -9.15 -15.62 3.27
CA GLU A 332 -9.30 -14.22 3.68
C GLU A 332 -8.13 -13.33 3.16
N SER A 333 -8.12 -12.04 3.52
CA SER A 333 -6.91 -11.20 3.42
C SER A 333 -5.79 -11.70 4.35
N LEU A 334 -4.58 -11.13 4.18
CA LEU A 334 -3.43 -11.35 5.07
C LEU A 334 -2.95 -12.82 5.13
N PHE A 335 -3.20 -13.60 4.07
CA PHE A 335 -2.72 -14.99 3.93
C PHE A 335 -1.20 -15.11 3.84
N ASP A 336 -0.49 -14.00 3.61
CA ASP A 336 0.96 -13.83 3.68
C ASP A 336 1.48 -13.66 5.12
N LEU A 337 0.60 -13.33 6.07
CA LEU A 337 0.95 -13.12 7.48
C LEU A 337 0.50 -14.25 8.42
N VAL A 338 -0.14 -15.31 7.90
CA VAL A 338 -0.52 -16.46 8.72
C VAL A 338 0.71 -17.31 9.10
N PRO A 339 0.70 -18.02 10.24
CA PRO A 339 1.74 -19.00 10.55
C PRO A 339 1.90 -20.00 9.41
N GLU A 340 3.14 -20.35 9.06
CA GLU A 340 3.47 -21.25 7.94
C GLU A 340 3.02 -20.77 6.54
N ALA A 341 2.60 -19.50 6.35
CA ALA A 341 2.15 -18.95 5.07
C ALA A 341 3.05 -19.35 3.88
N GLU A 342 4.36 -19.29 4.07
CA GLU A 342 5.36 -19.57 3.03
C GLU A 342 5.46 -21.04 2.62
N ARG A 343 5.12 -21.97 3.53
CA ARG A 343 5.00 -23.39 3.24
C ARG A 343 3.61 -23.74 2.66
N ILE A 344 2.57 -23.00 3.08
CA ILE A 344 1.19 -23.17 2.59
C ILE A 344 1.02 -22.60 1.18
N HIS A 345 1.75 -21.53 0.85
CA HIS A 345 1.61 -20.76 -0.39
C HIS A 345 2.93 -20.69 -1.19
N GLU A 346 3.81 -21.69 -1.05
CA GLU A 346 5.12 -21.74 -1.71
C GLU A 346 5.04 -21.52 -3.23
N GLU A 347 4.17 -22.25 -3.94
CA GLU A 347 3.99 -22.13 -5.39
C GLU A 347 3.50 -20.73 -5.80
N LEU A 348 2.69 -20.10 -4.94
CA LEU A 348 2.14 -18.77 -5.17
C LEU A 348 3.23 -17.71 -5.06
N PHE A 349 4.01 -17.73 -3.98
CA PHE A 349 5.10 -16.77 -3.77
C PHE A 349 6.25 -16.99 -4.74
N SER A 350 6.52 -18.23 -5.14
CA SER A 350 7.52 -18.56 -6.16
C SER A 350 7.14 -18.02 -7.53
N ASP A 351 5.89 -18.17 -7.97
CA ASP A 351 5.42 -17.56 -9.22
C ASP A 351 5.32 -16.03 -9.15
N ALA A 352 5.01 -15.46 -7.98
CA ALA A 352 5.03 -14.01 -7.79
C ALA A 352 6.45 -13.43 -7.88
N ALA A 353 7.44 -14.11 -7.27
CA ALA A 353 8.85 -13.75 -7.37
C ALA A 353 9.39 -13.92 -8.81
N GLU A 354 9.06 -15.03 -9.48
CA GLU A 354 9.48 -15.26 -10.87
C GLU A 354 8.82 -14.26 -11.84
N PHE A 355 7.57 -13.87 -11.61
CA PHE A 355 6.93 -12.79 -12.35
C PHE A 355 7.73 -11.48 -12.24
N LEU A 356 8.11 -11.05 -11.03
CA LEU A 356 8.93 -9.83 -10.85
C LEU A 356 10.31 -9.98 -11.52
N LYS A 357 11.01 -11.09 -11.25
CA LYS A 357 12.34 -11.40 -11.78
C LYS A 357 12.38 -11.39 -13.31
N THR A 358 11.47 -12.11 -13.98
CA THR A 358 11.38 -12.14 -15.44
C THR A 358 11.12 -10.74 -16.03
N ARG A 359 10.29 -9.91 -15.38
CA ARG A 359 9.99 -8.54 -15.84
C ARG A 359 11.17 -7.59 -15.66
N LEU A 360 11.85 -7.65 -14.52
CA LEU A 360 13.05 -6.86 -14.24
C LEU A 360 14.22 -7.25 -15.15
N ALA A 361 14.49 -8.55 -15.32
CA ALA A 361 15.55 -9.05 -16.20
C ALA A 361 15.35 -8.64 -17.66
N ARG A 362 14.10 -8.68 -18.16
CA ARG A 362 13.77 -8.19 -19.51
C ARG A 362 14.04 -6.69 -19.68
N SER A 363 13.75 -5.89 -18.66
CA SER A 363 14.05 -4.44 -18.67
C SER A 363 15.56 -4.18 -18.75
N LEU A 364 16.35 -4.85 -17.89
CA LEU A 364 17.81 -4.75 -17.89
C LEU A 364 18.43 -5.13 -19.26
N ALA A 365 17.94 -6.20 -19.89
CA ALA A 365 18.40 -6.62 -21.21
C ALA A 365 18.14 -5.55 -22.30
N LEU A 366 16.93 -4.95 -22.30
CA LEU A 366 16.57 -3.88 -23.24
C LEU A 366 17.43 -2.63 -23.02
N SER A 367 17.63 -2.20 -21.76
CA SER A 367 18.54 -1.10 -21.40
C SER A 367 19.95 -1.32 -21.97
N SER A 368 20.50 -2.53 -21.78
CA SER A 368 21.86 -2.87 -22.26
C SER A 368 22.03 -2.95 -23.79
N THR A 369 20.91 -2.96 -24.53
CA THR A 369 20.89 -2.99 -26.00
C THR A 369 20.77 -1.58 -26.59
N LEU A 370 20.29 -0.60 -25.82
CA LEU A 370 20.20 0.81 -26.22
C LEU A 370 21.48 1.61 -25.93
N GLU A 371 22.41 1.02 -25.19
CA GLU A 371 23.72 1.61 -24.83
C GLU A 371 24.88 1.05 -25.68
N LYS A 372 24.56 0.33 -26.77
CA LYS A 372 25.48 -0.22 -27.77
C LYS A 372 25.11 0.24 -29.18
#